data_AF-A0A069NMW6-F1
#
_entry.id   AF-A0A069NMW6-F1
#
_cell.length_a   1.000
_cell.length_b   1.000
_cell.length_c   1.000
_cell.angle_alpha   90.00
_cell.angle_beta   90.00
_cell.angle_gamma   90.00
#
_symmetry.space_group_name_H-M   'P 1'
#
loop_
_entity.id
_entity.type
_entity.pdbx_description
1 polymer ?
#
loop_
_entity_poly.entity_id
_entity_poly.type
_entity_poly.pdbx_seq_one_letter_code
_entity_poly.pdbx_strand_id
1 'polypeptide(L)'
;MFKLPTTATAPFCPSEVKGSVIVAPGAPLWKKLLQFAGPGLLISIGYMDPGNWATDIEAGSRYGFSLLFVVVLSSLAAMVLQCLAMRVGIVTGRDLAQLSRERYSKPIANAQWLLAELSIIACDLAEVLGGALAFHLLFGCSLMWGVVFTAFDTIIVLGLKGKNFRDLEAIMLGLIATIGVGYIVELALVKPHWPAVAAGLVPSIDVLSSREPLYLAIGILGATVMPHNLY
;
A
#
# COMPACT_ATOMS: atom_id res chain seq x y z
N MET A 1 -3.04 -29.22 -9.18
CA MET A 1 -2.96 -28.21 -10.26
C MET A 1 -4.01 -27.13 -9.99
N PHE A 2 -3.68 -26.13 -9.17
CA PHE A 2 -4.60 -25.05 -8.81
C PHE A 2 -4.78 -24.13 -10.03
N LYS A 3 -5.92 -24.26 -10.72
CA LYS A 3 -6.30 -23.27 -11.75
C LYS A 3 -6.76 -22.02 -11.01
N LEU A 4 -5.99 -20.94 -11.17
CA LEU A 4 -6.39 -19.62 -10.70
C LEU A 4 -7.75 -19.26 -11.34
N PRO A 5 -8.68 -18.59 -10.61
CA PRO A 5 -10.00 -18.18 -11.13
C PRO A 5 -9.86 -17.06 -12.17
N THR A 6 -10.53 -17.11 -13.31
CA THR A 6 -10.28 -16.25 -14.50
C THR A 6 -11.06 -14.93 -14.55
N THR A 7 -11.64 -14.50 -13.44
CA THR A 7 -12.59 -13.37 -13.37
C THR A 7 -12.16 -12.35 -12.33
N ALA A 8 -12.34 -11.06 -12.61
CA ALA A 8 -11.92 -9.96 -11.73
C ALA A 8 -12.79 -9.86 -10.47
N THR A 9 -12.12 -9.58 -9.34
CA THR A 9 -12.61 -9.78 -7.97
C THR A 9 -13.18 -8.52 -7.30
N ALA A 10 -13.05 -7.35 -7.93
CA ALA A 10 -13.69 -6.10 -7.51
C ALA A 10 -14.78 -5.65 -8.51
N PRO A 11 -15.94 -5.16 -8.03
CA PRO A 11 -16.95 -4.51 -8.87
C PRO A 11 -16.55 -3.08 -9.27
N PHE A 12 -15.44 -2.54 -8.73
CA PHE A 12 -15.07 -1.14 -8.84
C PHE A 12 -13.97 -0.91 -9.86
N CYS A 13 -14.28 -1.15 -11.12
CA CYS A 13 -13.41 -0.73 -12.20
C CYS A 13 -14.07 0.40 -12.99
N PRO A 14 -13.28 1.33 -13.58
CA PRO A 14 -13.77 2.22 -14.62
C PRO A 14 -14.50 1.41 -15.70
N SER A 15 -15.31 2.07 -16.53
CA SER A 15 -16.10 1.50 -17.65
C SER A 15 -15.34 0.57 -18.63
N GLU A 16 -14.04 0.38 -18.43
CA GLU A 16 -13.10 -0.42 -19.21
C GLU A 16 -12.85 -1.85 -18.68
N VAL A 17 -13.16 -2.20 -17.43
CA VAL A 17 -12.95 -3.59 -16.94
C VAL A 17 -14.28 -4.35 -16.85
N LYS A 18 -14.40 -5.36 -17.70
CA LYS A 18 -15.54 -6.28 -17.72
C LYS A 18 -15.29 -7.45 -16.79
N GLY A 19 -16.15 -7.60 -15.77
CA GLY A 19 -16.36 -8.87 -15.08
C GLY A 19 -16.34 -8.77 -13.55
N SER A 20 -17.45 -9.14 -12.91
CA SER A 20 -17.52 -9.43 -11.48
C SER A 20 -17.46 -10.95 -11.26
N VAL A 21 -16.71 -11.42 -10.25
CA VAL A 21 -16.75 -12.83 -9.84
C VAL A 21 -18.06 -13.11 -9.11
N ILE A 22 -18.94 -13.90 -9.71
CA ILE A 22 -20.10 -14.46 -9.01
C ILE A 22 -19.59 -15.56 -8.08
N VAL A 23 -19.52 -15.26 -6.78
CA VAL A 23 -19.14 -16.24 -5.76
C VAL A 23 -20.35 -17.10 -5.42
N ALA A 24 -20.21 -18.41 -5.63
CA ALA A 24 -21.29 -19.37 -5.37
C ALA A 24 -21.68 -19.35 -3.86
N PRO A 25 -22.99 -19.25 -3.52
CA PRO A 25 -23.46 -19.18 -2.14
C PRO A 25 -23.00 -20.36 -1.27
N GLY A 26 -22.89 -21.56 -1.86
CA GLY A 26 -22.47 -22.80 -1.18
C GLY A 26 -20.96 -23.07 -1.14
N ALA A 27 -20.10 -22.16 -1.63
CA ALA A 27 -18.66 -22.38 -1.56
C ALA A 27 -18.13 -22.32 -0.10
N PRO A 28 -17.13 -23.12 0.26
CA PRO A 28 -16.51 -23.07 1.59
C PRO A 28 -15.82 -21.72 1.81
N LEU A 29 -15.79 -21.25 3.06
CA LEU A 29 -15.36 -19.89 3.44
C LEU A 29 -13.95 -19.54 2.93
N TRP A 30 -12.99 -20.47 2.98
CA TRP A 30 -11.63 -20.26 2.46
C TRP A 30 -11.59 -19.99 0.95
N LYS A 31 -12.46 -20.65 0.17
CA LYS A 31 -12.55 -20.45 -1.28
C LYS A 31 -13.19 -19.09 -1.61
N LYS A 32 -14.14 -18.65 -0.80
CA LYS A 32 -14.72 -17.30 -0.89
C LYS A 32 -13.67 -16.23 -0.56
N LEU A 33 -12.90 -16.41 0.52
CA LEU A 33 -11.83 -15.49 0.91
C LEU A 33 -10.78 -15.34 -0.20
N LEU A 34 -10.31 -16.45 -0.78
CA LEU A 34 -9.35 -16.41 -1.89
C LEU A 34 -9.91 -15.69 -3.13
N GLN A 35 -11.22 -15.81 -3.39
CA GLN A 35 -11.88 -15.11 -4.49
C GLN A 35 -12.10 -13.62 -4.20
N PHE A 36 -11.99 -13.14 -2.97
CA PHE A 36 -12.11 -11.72 -2.62
C PHE A 36 -10.78 -11.10 -2.17
N ALA A 37 -9.68 -11.84 -2.23
CA ALA A 37 -8.37 -11.36 -1.76
C ALA A 37 -7.75 -10.30 -2.70
N GLY A 38 -8.03 -10.38 -4.00
CA GLY A 38 -7.39 -9.54 -5.03
C GLY A 38 -7.48 -8.02 -4.79
N PRO A 39 -8.65 -7.44 -4.49
CA PRO A 39 -8.78 -6.00 -4.26
C PRO A 39 -8.03 -5.55 -3.01
N GLY A 40 -8.06 -6.36 -1.95
CA GLY A 40 -7.31 -6.07 -0.72
C GLY A 40 -5.80 -6.13 -0.93
N LEU A 41 -5.32 -7.07 -1.75
CA LEU A 41 -3.91 -7.17 -2.12
C LEU A 41 -3.44 -5.95 -2.92
N LEU A 42 -4.23 -5.50 -3.90
CA LEU A 42 -3.93 -4.30 -4.68
C LEU A 42 -3.86 -3.04 -3.81
N ILE A 43 -4.74 -2.89 -2.82
CA ILE A 43 -4.70 -1.76 -1.88
C ILE A 43 -3.46 -1.87 -0.97
N SER A 44 -3.15 -3.09 -0.49
CA SER A 44 -2.07 -3.32 0.47
C SER A 44 -0.67 -2.98 -0.06
N ILE A 45 -0.45 -3.07 -1.38
CA ILE A 45 0.87 -2.79 -1.96
C ILE A 45 1.26 -1.31 -1.83
N GLY A 46 0.28 -0.40 -1.87
CA GLY A 46 0.54 1.03 -1.71
C GLY A 46 1.13 1.32 -0.33
N TYR A 47 0.78 0.53 0.69
CA TYR A 47 1.34 0.66 2.04
C TYR A 47 2.76 0.10 2.18
N MET A 48 3.33 -0.50 1.13
CA MET A 48 4.68 -1.08 1.12
C MET A 48 5.64 -0.27 0.24
N ASP A 49 5.37 1.01 0.03
CA ASP A 49 6.17 1.90 -0.82
C ASP A 49 7.50 2.30 -0.16
N PRO A 50 8.51 2.73 -0.96
CA PRO A 50 9.80 3.19 -0.45
C PRO A 50 9.72 4.37 0.52
N GLY A 51 8.65 5.18 0.47
CA GLY A 51 8.42 6.29 1.38
C GLY A 51 8.29 5.82 2.83
N ASN A 52 7.53 4.74 3.06
CA ASN A 52 7.40 4.14 4.38
C ASN A 52 8.71 3.48 4.86
N TRP A 53 9.48 2.87 3.95
CA TRP A 53 10.72 2.17 4.30
C TRP A 53 11.78 3.11 4.90
N ALA A 54 11.91 4.31 4.35
CA ALA A 54 12.88 5.28 4.83
C ALA A 54 12.63 5.64 6.31
N THR A 55 11.37 5.91 6.68
CA THR A 55 11.00 6.23 8.06
C THR A 55 11.14 5.03 9.00
N ASP A 56 10.79 3.84 8.54
CA ASP A 56 10.87 2.61 9.35
C ASP A 56 12.33 2.19 9.61
N ILE A 57 13.19 2.27 8.59
CA ILE A 57 14.63 1.99 8.71
C ILE A 57 15.29 3.02 9.62
N GLU A 58 14.96 4.32 9.48
CA GLU A 58 15.49 5.36 10.36
C GLU A 58 15.07 5.15 11.81
N ALA A 59 13.78 4.85 12.05
CA ALA A 59 13.25 4.56 13.38
C ALA A 59 13.93 3.32 14.00
N GLY A 60 14.05 2.23 13.24
CA GLY A 60 14.70 1.00 13.68
C GLY A 60 16.19 1.18 13.97
N SER A 61 16.90 1.95 13.13
CA SER A 61 18.33 2.22 13.30
C SER A 61 18.63 3.09 14.52
N ARG A 62 17.76 4.07 14.84
CA ARG A 62 18.00 5.01 15.95
C ARG A 62 17.42 4.52 17.28
N TYR A 63 16.25 3.89 17.26
CA TYR A 63 15.47 3.56 18.46
C TYR A 63 15.18 2.06 18.62
N GLY A 64 15.75 1.21 17.76
CA GLY A 64 15.53 -0.23 17.80
C GLY A 64 14.04 -0.56 17.66
N PHE A 65 13.54 -1.41 18.54
CA PHE A 65 12.13 -1.83 18.53
C PHE A 65 11.18 -0.88 19.26
N SER A 66 11.67 0.23 19.81
CA SER A 66 10.88 1.10 20.71
C SER A 66 9.69 1.79 20.03
N LEU A 67 9.74 1.97 18.70
CA LEU A 67 8.68 2.59 17.91
C LEU A 67 7.79 1.55 17.18
N LEU A 68 8.01 0.25 17.41
CA LEU A 68 7.28 -0.80 16.70
C LEU A 68 5.77 -0.78 16.98
N PHE A 69 5.37 -0.42 18.20
CA PHE A 69 3.96 -0.23 18.54
C PHE A 69 3.28 0.88 17.70
N VAL A 70 4.02 1.91 17.28
CA VAL A 70 3.48 2.99 16.44
C VAL A 70 3.13 2.46 15.07
N VAL A 71 3.99 1.64 14.46
CA VAL A 71 3.73 0.97 13.18
C VAL A 71 2.48 0.10 13.27
N VAL A 72 2.33 -0.67 14.36
CA VAL A 72 1.14 -1.51 14.60
C VAL A 72 -0.13 -0.67 14.74
N LEU A 73 -0.11 0.38 15.58
CA LEU A 73 -1.27 1.24 15.77
C LEU A 73 -1.66 1.97 14.48
N SER A 74 -0.67 2.43 13.72
CA SER A 74 -0.88 3.08 12.44
C SER A 74 -1.50 2.12 11.41
N SER A 75 -0.98 0.88 11.34
CA SER A 75 -1.51 -0.17 10.48
C SER A 75 -2.96 -0.51 10.84
N LEU A 76 -3.29 -0.60 12.14
CA LEU A 76 -4.66 -0.82 12.59
C LEU A 76 -5.59 0.34 12.20
N ALA A 77 -5.12 1.58 12.34
CA ALA A 77 -5.89 2.76 11.91
C ALA A 77 -6.15 2.73 10.39
N ALA A 78 -5.14 2.40 9.58
CA ALA A 78 -5.31 2.22 8.14
C ALA A 78 -6.29 1.11 7.80
N MET A 79 -6.22 -0.05 8.46
CA MET A 79 -7.18 -1.14 8.26
C MET A 79 -8.62 -0.70 8.55
N VAL A 80 -8.84 0.11 9.59
CA VAL A 80 -10.17 0.66 9.90
C VAL A 80 -10.65 1.59 8.79
N LEU A 81 -9.81 2.53 8.35
CA LEU A 81 -10.17 3.48 7.28
C LEU A 81 -10.46 2.75 5.95
N GLN A 82 -9.63 1.77 5.60
CA GLN A 82 -9.82 0.94 4.40
C GLN A 82 -11.09 0.09 4.47
N CYS A 83 -11.41 -0.48 5.64
CA CYS A 83 -12.68 -1.16 5.85
C CYS A 83 -13.89 -0.23 5.65
N LEU A 84 -13.80 1.02 6.09
CA LEU A 84 -14.87 1.99 5.90
C LEU A 84 -15.03 2.39 4.43
N ALA A 85 -13.93 2.69 3.74
CA ALA A 85 -13.93 3.01 2.31
C ALA A 85 -14.50 1.85 1.48
N MET A 86 -14.04 0.63 1.73
CA MET A 86 -14.56 -0.58 1.09
C MET A 86 -16.06 -0.76 1.36
N ARG A 87 -16.53 -0.56 2.59
CA ARG A 87 -17.94 -0.72 2.94
C ARG A 87 -18.82 0.30 2.23
N VAL A 88 -18.35 1.54 2.08
CA VAL A 88 -19.03 2.58 1.29
C VAL A 88 -19.13 2.14 -0.17
N GLY A 89 -18.03 1.66 -0.77
CA GLY A 89 -18.02 1.17 -2.15
C GLY A 89 -18.95 -0.02 -2.38
N ILE A 90 -18.97 -0.99 -1.47
CA ILE A 90 -19.82 -2.20 -1.57
C ILE A 90 -21.31 -1.84 -1.39
N VAL A 91 -21.66 -0.98 -0.43
CA VAL A 91 -23.07 -0.67 -0.12
C VAL A 91 -23.68 0.29 -1.14
N THR A 92 -22.93 1.31 -1.57
CA THR A 92 -23.46 2.34 -2.45
C THR A 92 -23.26 2.02 -3.94
N GLY A 93 -22.33 1.12 -4.26
CA GLY A 93 -21.90 0.84 -5.63
C GLY A 93 -21.11 2.01 -6.26
N ARG A 94 -20.57 2.93 -5.44
CA ARG A 94 -19.93 4.18 -5.88
C ARG A 94 -18.65 4.45 -5.08
N ASP A 95 -17.70 5.14 -5.70
CA ASP A 95 -16.43 5.50 -5.06
C ASP A 95 -16.60 6.69 -4.13
N LEU A 96 -15.60 6.89 -3.28
CA LEU A 96 -15.62 7.98 -2.30
C LEU A 96 -15.61 9.34 -3.00
N ALA A 97 -14.95 9.47 -4.15
CA ALA A 97 -14.85 10.74 -4.88
C ALA A 97 -16.21 11.17 -5.45
N GLN A 98 -16.97 10.23 -6.03
CA GLN A 98 -18.32 10.42 -6.53
C GLN A 98 -19.28 10.88 -5.43
N LEU A 99 -19.25 10.20 -4.28
CA LEU A 99 -20.10 10.55 -3.14
C LEU A 99 -19.70 11.91 -2.54
N SER A 100 -18.40 12.20 -2.47
CA SER A 100 -17.90 13.49 -2.01
C SER A 100 -18.37 14.62 -2.93
N ARG A 101 -18.25 14.44 -4.25
CA ARG A 101 -18.66 15.43 -5.25
C ARG A 101 -20.17 15.73 -5.22
N GLU A 102 -21.00 14.76 -4.86
CA GLU A 102 -22.45 14.98 -4.73
C GLU A 102 -22.85 15.64 -3.43
N ARG A 103 -22.13 15.34 -2.34
CA ARG A 103 -22.51 15.80 -1.00
C ARG A 103 -21.96 17.18 -0.65
N TYR A 104 -20.79 17.53 -1.19
CA TYR A 104 -20.13 18.80 -0.92
C TYR A 104 -20.40 19.85 -2.00
N SER A 105 -20.24 21.12 -1.65
CA SER A 105 -20.32 22.21 -2.61
C SER A 105 -19.17 22.14 -3.63
N LYS A 106 -19.38 22.65 -4.85
CA LYS A 106 -18.37 22.68 -5.92
C LYS A 106 -16.96 23.14 -5.47
N PRO A 107 -16.79 24.22 -4.69
CA PRO A 107 -15.44 24.63 -4.27
C PRO A 107 -14.76 23.59 -3.35
N ILE A 108 -15.51 22.94 -2.46
CA ILE A 108 -14.96 21.92 -1.55
C ILE A 108 -14.60 20.66 -2.33
N ALA A 109 -15.46 20.21 -3.24
CA ALA A 109 -15.18 19.05 -4.09
C ALA A 109 -13.92 19.26 -4.96
N ASN A 110 -13.75 20.46 -5.53
CA ASN A 110 -12.55 20.79 -6.30
C ASN A 110 -11.29 20.84 -5.43
N ALA A 111 -11.39 21.36 -4.20
CA ALA A 111 -10.28 21.36 -3.25
C ALA A 111 -9.87 19.93 -2.86
N GLN A 112 -10.84 19.04 -2.61
CA GLN A 112 -10.58 17.62 -2.33
C GLN A 112 -9.91 16.92 -3.51
N TRP A 113 -10.39 17.18 -4.74
CA TRP A 113 -9.74 16.65 -5.94
C TRP A 113 -8.29 17.13 -6.06
N LEU A 114 -8.02 18.43 -5.88
CA LEU A 114 -6.66 18.96 -5.92
C LEU A 114 -5.76 18.34 -4.86
N LEU A 115 -6.26 18.14 -3.63
CA LEU A 115 -5.51 17.49 -2.57
C LEU A 115 -5.23 16.01 -2.88
N ALA A 116 -6.17 15.30 -3.51
CA ALA A 116 -5.97 13.92 -3.95
C ALA A 116 -4.90 13.83 -5.04
N GLU A 117 -4.93 14.72 -6.03
CA GLU A 117 -3.91 14.84 -7.08
C GLU A 117 -2.53 15.13 -6.50
N LEU A 118 -2.42 16.11 -5.59
CA LEU A 118 -1.16 16.40 -4.90
C LEU A 118 -0.65 15.20 -4.08
N SER A 119 -1.56 14.44 -3.47
CA SER A 119 -1.21 13.25 -2.68
C SER A 119 -0.66 12.12 -3.55
N ILE A 120 -1.24 11.86 -4.72
CA ILE A 120 -0.73 10.81 -5.62
C ILE A 120 0.58 11.25 -6.29
N ILE A 121 0.75 12.52 -6.65
CA ILE A 121 2.02 13.05 -7.16
C ILE A 121 3.14 12.92 -6.11
N ALA A 122 2.84 13.21 -4.84
CA ALA A 122 3.80 13.04 -3.76
C ALA A 122 4.20 11.57 -3.54
N CYS A 123 3.24 10.64 -3.67
CA CYS A 123 3.49 9.20 -3.62
C CYS A 123 4.39 8.74 -4.76
N ASP A 124 4.05 9.13 -5.99
CA ASP A 124 4.82 8.80 -7.20
C ASP A 124 6.26 9.32 -7.11
N LEU A 125 6.45 10.52 -6.56
CA LEU A 125 7.80 11.05 -6.31
C LEU A 125 8.63 10.15 -5.38
N ALA A 126 8.04 9.60 -4.32
CA ALA A 126 8.72 8.67 -3.42
C ALA A 126 9.06 7.35 -4.11
N GLU A 127 8.16 6.82 -4.95
CA GLU A 127 8.38 5.61 -5.73
C GLU A 127 9.50 5.79 -6.77
N VAL A 128 9.49 6.90 -7.52
CA VAL A 128 10.53 7.22 -8.52
C VAL A 128 11.90 7.37 -7.86
N LEU A 129 11.99 8.07 -6.73
CA LEU A 129 13.24 8.23 -6.00
C LEU A 129 13.73 6.90 -5.41
N GLY A 130 12.84 6.10 -4.84
CA GLY A 130 13.14 4.77 -4.33
C GLY A 130 13.61 3.82 -5.43
N GLY A 131 12.94 3.81 -6.58
CA GLY A 131 13.32 3.03 -7.75
C GLY A 131 14.67 3.45 -8.33
N ALA A 132 14.90 4.76 -8.45
CA ALA A 132 16.19 5.28 -8.90
C ALA A 132 17.34 4.90 -7.96
N LEU A 133 17.10 4.96 -6.64
CA LEU A 133 18.06 4.50 -5.64
C LEU A 133 18.31 3.00 -5.74
N ALA A 134 17.27 2.19 -5.96
CA ALA A 134 17.42 0.75 -6.16
C ALA A 134 18.29 0.44 -7.40
N PHE A 135 18.06 1.12 -8.53
CA PHE A 135 18.91 0.98 -9.72
C PHE A 135 20.36 1.38 -9.44
N HIS A 136 20.57 2.48 -8.69
CA HIS A 136 21.89 2.92 -8.28
C HIS A 136 22.62 1.87 -7.44
N LEU A 137 21.94 1.27 -6.46
CA LEU A 137 22.51 0.25 -5.57
C LEU A 137 22.76 -1.09 -6.28
N LEU A 138 21.89 -1.49 -7.20
CA LEU A 138 21.98 -2.78 -7.89
C LEU A 138 22.98 -2.78 -9.07
N PHE A 139 22.98 -1.70 -9.87
CA PHE A 139 23.75 -1.64 -11.13
C PHE A 139 24.87 -0.59 -11.10
N GLY A 140 24.97 0.21 -10.04
CA GLY A 140 26.00 1.26 -9.92
C GLY A 140 25.81 2.44 -10.89
N CYS A 141 24.65 2.57 -11.54
CA CYS A 141 24.38 3.68 -12.46
C CYS A 141 24.12 4.98 -11.71
N SER A 142 24.29 6.15 -12.33
CA SER A 142 23.97 7.42 -11.67
C SER A 142 22.47 7.53 -11.37
N LEU A 143 22.10 8.31 -10.33
CA LEU A 143 20.71 8.50 -9.94
C LEU A 143 19.86 9.08 -11.08
N MET A 144 20.45 9.94 -11.92
CA MET A 144 19.82 10.48 -13.13
C MET A 144 19.39 9.35 -14.09
N TRP A 145 20.27 8.38 -14.34
CA TRP A 145 19.91 7.22 -15.17
C TRP A 145 18.89 6.32 -14.48
N GLY A 146 18.95 6.18 -13.15
CA GLY A 146 17.92 5.50 -12.36
C GLY A 146 16.52 6.09 -12.59
N VAL A 147 16.37 7.42 -12.53
CA VAL A 147 15.09 8.11 -12.81
C VAL A 147 14.64 7.92 -14.26
N VAL A 148 15.57 7.90 -15.21
CA VAL A 148 15.23 7.60 -16.61
C VAL A 148 14.72 6.16 -16.76
N PHE A 149 15.30 5.21 -16.02
CA PHE A 149 14.85 3.83 -16.02
C PHE A 149 13.49 3.65 -15.38
N THR A 150 13.19 4.37 -14.30
CA THR A 150 11.84 4.32 -13.71
C THR A 150 10.81 4.81 -14.70
N ALA A 151 11.06 5.85 -15.52
CA ALA A 151 10.09 6.33 -16.52
C ALA A 151 9.61 5.26 -17.54
N PHE A 152 10.34 4.15 -17.73
CA PHE A 152 9.86 3.03 -18.54
C PHE A 152 8.68 2.27 -17.90
N ASP A 153 8.41 2.44 -16.60
CA ASP A 153 7.23 1.90 -15.92
C ASP A 153 5.92 2.40 -16.55
N THR A 154 5.87 3.66 -17.01
CA THR A 154 4.72 4.24 -17.69
C THR A 154 4.43 3.50 -19.00
N ILE A 155 5.46 3.04 -19.70
CA ILE A 155 5.35 2.23 -20.91
C ILE A 155 4.80 0.84 -20.56
N ILE A 156 5.22 0.27 -19.41
CA ILE A 156 4.69 -0.99 -18.89
C ILE A 156 3.20 -0.83 -18.56
N VAL A 157 2.81 0.22 -17.84
CA VAL A 157 1.40 0.51 -17.49
C VAL A 157 0.56 0.73 -18.74
N LEU A 158 1.04 1.52 -19.70
CA LEU A 158 0.37 1.73 -20.99
C LEU A 158 0.22 0.42 -21.79
N GLY A 159 1.23 -0.45 -21.75
CA GLY A 159 1.19 -1.78 -22.38
C GLY A 159 0.31 -2.80 -21.64
N LEU A 160 -0.04 -2.52 -20.38
CA LEU A 160 -0.99 -3.29 -19.58
C LEU A 160 -2.43 -2.77 -19.73
N LYS A 161 -2.62 -1.56 -20.26
CA LYS A 161 -3.94 -0.98 -20.54
C LYS A 161 -4.72 -1.88 -21.52
N GLY A 162 -5.87 -2.40 -21.07
CA GLY A 162 -6.72 -3.30 -21.84
C GLY A 162 -6.45 -4.80 -21.68
N LYS A 163 -5.48 -5.20 -20.84
CA LYS A 163 -5.28 -6.61 -20.45
C LYS A 163 -6.21 -7.02 -19.30
N ASN A 164 -6.38 -8.33 -19.10
CA ASN A 164 -7.24 -8.87 -18.05
C ASN A 164 -6.72 -8.48 -16.66
N PHE A 165 -7.61 -8.01 -15.79
CA PHE A 165 -7.32 -7.56 -14.41
C PHE A 165 -6.53 -8.59 -13.58
N ARG A 166 -6.66 -9.87 -13.89
CA ARG A 166 -5.98 -10.93 -13.18
C ARG A 166 -4.50 -11.08 -13.53
N ASP A 167 -4.12 -10.73 -14.75
CA ASP A 167 -2.70 -10.73 -15.13
C ASP A 167 -1.97 -9.64 -14.35
N LEU A 168 -2.63 -8.50 -14.13
CA LEU A 168 -2.17 -7.44 -13.22
C LEU A 168 -2.09 -7.95 -11.77
N GLU A 169 -3.15 -8.58 -11.25
CA GLU A 169 -3.16 -9.14 -9.90
C GLU A 169 -2.02 -10.15 -9.68
N ALA A 170 -1.75 -11.01 -10.66
CA ALA A 170 -0.67 -12.00 -10.59
C ALA A 170 0.73 -11.35 -10.59
N ILE A 171 0.94 -10.30 -11.39
CA ILE A 171 2.20 -9.53 -11.39
C ILE A 171 2.40 -8.88 -10.03
N MET A 172 1.38 -8.21 -9.51
CA MET A 172 1.42 -7.53 -8.21
C MET A 172 1.68 -8.51 -7.07
N LEU A 173 1.02 -9.68 -7.08
CA LEU A 173 1.29 -10.77 -6.15
C LEU A 173 2.75 -11.25 -6.22
N GLY A 174 3.31 -11.35 -7.42
CA GLY A 174 4.72 -11.70 -7.61
C GLY A 174 5.67 -10.67 -7.00
N LEU A 175 5.38 -9.38 -7.19
CA LEU A 175 6.17 -8.28 -6.61
C LEU A 175 6.10 -8.30 -5.07
N ILE A 176 4.90 -8.37 -4.50
CA ILE A 176 4.70 -8.45 -3.04
C ILE A 176 5.39 -9.68 -2.46
N ALA A 177 5.26 -10.85 -3.12
CA ALA A 177 5.92 -12.06 -2.67
C ALA A 177 7.45 -11.94 -2.70
N THR A 178 8.00 -11.26 -3.71
CA THR A 178 9.45 -11.02 -3.82
C THR A 178 9.95 -10.15 -2.67
N ILE A 179 9.26 -9.04 -2.38
CA ILE A 179 9.58 -8.15 -1.25
C ILE A 179 9.47 -8.92 0.07
N GLY A 180 8.35 -9.64 0.28
CA GLY A 180 8.11 -10.40 1.50
C GLY A 180 9.14 -11.50 1.74
N VAL A 181 9.52 -12.24 0.71
CA VAL A 181 10.59 -13.25 0.80
C VAL A 181 11.93 -12.59 1.12
N GLY A 182 12.24 -11.44 0.51
CA GLY A 182 13.45 -10.66 0.82
C GLY A 182 13.55 -10.34 2.32
N TYR A 183 12.54 -9.71 2.89
CA TYR A 183 12.51 -9.37 4.32
C TYR A 183 12.52 -10.61 5.24
N ILE A 184 11.85 -11.71 4.86
CA ILE A 184 11.91 -12.96 5.63
C ILE A 184 13.33 -13.52 5.67
N VAL A 185 14.04 -13.50 4.54
CA VAL A 185 15.44 -13.94 4.46
C VAL A 185 16.32 -13.03 5.32
N GLU A 186 16.15 -11.70 5.25
CA GLU A 186 16.88 -10.76 6.09
C GLU A 186 16.65 -10.99 7.59
N LEU A 187 15.39 -11.20 8.01
CA LEU A 187 15.07 -11.51 9.40
C LEU A 187 15.70 -12.83 9.87
N ALA A 188 15.74 -13.85 8.99
CA ALA A 188 16.38 -15.12 9.28
C ALA A 188 17.91 -14.99 9.43
N LEU A 189 18.54 -14.07 8.70
CA LEU A 189 19.97 -13.77 8.78
C LEU A 189 20.33 -12.93 10.01
N VAL A 190 19.55 -11.88 10.30
CA VAL A 190 19.77 -10.95 11.41
C VAL A 190 19.52 -11.61 12.77
N LYS A 191 18.60 -12.59 12.84
CA LYS A 191 18.21 -13.31 14.08
C LYS A 191 17.87 -12.34 15.23
N PRO A 192 16.78 -11.56 15.09
CA PRO A 192 16.43 -10.55 16.09
C PRO A 192 16.15 -11.18 17.46
N HIS A 193 16.43 -10.43 18.52
CA HIS A 193 16.07 -10.82 19.87
C HIS A 193 14.54 -10.70 20.06
N TRP A 194 13.81 -11.79 19.80
CA TRP A 194 12.35 -11.83 19.82
C TRP A 194 11.70 -11.28 21.11
N PRO A 195 12.24 -11.47 22.33
CA PRO A 195 11.67 -10.83 23.51
C PRO A 195 11.73 -9.30 23.46
N ALA A 196 12.76 -8.73 22.84
CA ALA A 196 12.86 -7.27 22.67
C ALA A 196 11.88 -6.76 21.60
N VAL A 197 11.66 -7.54 20.53
CA VAL A 197 10.61 -7.25 19.54
C VAL A 197 9.23 -7.24 20.22
N ALA A 198 8.93 -8.26 21.03
CA ALA A 198 7.67 -8.35 21.77
C ALA A 198 7.49 -7.20 22.76
N ALA A 199 8.56 -6.78 23.44
CA ALA A 199 8.54 -5.60 24.31
C ALA A 199 8.25 -4.31 23.52
N GLY A 200 8.79 -4.18 22.31
CA GLY A 200 8.56 -3.04 21.42
C GLY A 200 7.12 -2.93 20.88
N LEU A 201 6.35 -4.02 20.91
CA LEU A 201 4.93 -4.01 20.55
C LEU A 201 4.04 -3.39 21.64
N VAL A 202 4.54 -3.28 22.87
CA VAL A 202 3.78 -2.70 23.99
C VAL A 202 3.85 -1.17 23.88
N PRO A 203 2.71 -0.45 23.85
CA PRO A 203 2.72 1.01 23.81
C PRO A 203 3.44 1.60 25.02
N SER A 204 4.48 2.41 24.76
CA SER A 204 5.22 3.13 25.79
C SER A 204 5.20 4.63 25.51
N ILE A 205 4.65 5.39 26.46
CA ILE A 205 4.57 6.86 26.37
C ILE A 205 5.94 7.51 26.66
N ASP A 206 6.79 6.84 27.44
CA ASP A 206 8.11 7.35 27.81
C ASP A 206 9.00 7.56 26.57
N VAL A 207 8.90 6.66 25.59
CA VAL A 207 9.62 6.76 24.30
C VAL A 207 9.18 8.01 23.52
N LEU A 208 7.92 8.40 23.62
CA LEU A 208 7.35 9.56 22.93
C LEU A 208 7.58 10.89 23.66
N SER A 209 8.17 10.87 24.86
CA SER A 209 8.40 12.08 25.66
C SER A 209 9.52 12.97 25.09
N SER A 210 10.36 12.42 24.22
CA SER A 210 11.43 13.14 23.54
C SER A 210 11.01 13.60 22.14
N ARG A 211 11.53 14.74 21.67
CA ARG A 211 11.14 15.37 20.39
C ARG A 211 11.43 14.51 19.16
N GLU A 212 12.60 13.86 19.13
CA GLU A 212 13.03 13.10 17.95
C GLU A 212 12.23 11.80 17.74
N PRO A 213 12.03 10.92 18.75
CA PRO A 213 11.15 9.75 18.58
C PRO A 213 9.71 10.15 18.28
N LEU A 214 9.22 11.25 18.87
CA LEU A 214 7.89 11.76 18.58
C LEU A 214 7.77 12.20 17.11
N TYR A 215 8.79 12.85 16.56
CA TYR A 215 8.80 13.25 15.16
C TYR A 215 8.75 12.05 14.21
N LEU A 216 9.54 11.02 14.47
CA LEU A 216 9.48 9.77 13.68
C LEU A 216 8.15 9.05 13.87
N ALA A 217 7.59 9.02 15.08
CA ALA A 217 6.29 8.42 15.32
C ALA A 217 5.16 9.14 14.56
N ILE A 218 5.19 10.47 14.51
CA ILE A 218 4.27 11.27 13.70
C ILE A 218 4.51 11.00 12.20
N GLY A 219 5.76 10.83 11.79
CA GLY A 219 6.14 10.45 10.42
C GLY A 219 5.54 9.12 10.01
N ILE A 220 5.73 8.06 10.80
CA ILE A 220 5.14 6.74 10.59
C ILE A 220 3.62 6.83 10.49
N LEU A 221 2.98 7.54 11.43
CA LEU A 221 1.52 7.70 11.45
C LEU A 221 1.01 8.43 10.20
N GLY A 222 1.69 9.51 9.80
CA GLY A 222 1.33 10.31 8.64
C GLY A 222 1.54 9.57 7.31
N ALA A 223 2.64 8.83 7.19
CA ALA A 223 2.98 8.09 5.98
C ALA A 223 2.05 6.89 5.74
N THR A 224 1.52 6.30 6.81
CA THR A 224 0.62 5.15 6.69
C THR A 224 -0.73 5.53 6.06
N VAL A 225 -1.35 6.65 6.43
CA VAL A 225 -2.69 6.97 5.90
C VAL A 225 -2.58 7.68 4.54
N MET A 226 -2.60 6.89 3.47
CA MET A 226 -2.55 7.38 2.08
C MET A 226 -3.94 7.80 1.58
N PRO A 227 -4.25 9.10 1.41
CA PRO A 227 -5.60 9.55 1.06
C PRO A 227 -6.06 9.05 -0.30
N HIS A 228 -5.14 8.98 -1.28
CA HIS A 228 -5.44 8.52 -2.63
C HIS A 228 -5.89 7.05 -2.65
N ASN A 229 -5.46 6.24 -1.68
CA ASN A 229 -5.79 4.81 -1.59
C ASN A 229 -7.15 4.55 -0.93
N LEU A 230 -7.86 5.60 -0.48
CA LEU A 230 -9.23 5.52 0.06
C LEU A 230 -10.32 5.80 -0.98
N TYR A 231 -9.95 6.36 -2.14
CA TYR A 231 -10.88 6.67 -3.23
C TYR A 231 -11.17 5.42 -4.06
#